data_AF-A0A4S2L056-F1
#
_entry.id   AF-A0A4S2L056-F1
#
_cell.length_a   1.000
_cell.length_b   1.000
_cell.length_c   1.000
_cell.angle_alpha   90.00
_cell.angle_beta   90.00
_cell.angle_gamma   90.00
#
_symmetry.space_group_name_H-M   'P 1'
#
loop_
_entity.id
_entity.type
_entity.pdbx_description
1 polymer ?
#
loop_
_entity_poly.entity_id
_entity_poly.type
_entity_poly.pdbx_seq_one_letter_code
_entity_poly.pdbx_strand_id
1 'polypeptide(L)'
;MSDHGCIHLNNFKAAKGIQPYKVIHSYFVTSTSTEARVRKAVSCLCHTCKTYKDRLHSCLHCIFFGCYIKGHIQEHAKTKKHFLAVDLCYGNILCFQCGDYVYDRELLTVAKAQWSETAKSLSFGEFYRTWEPTQIEAELLRKHPRRRRVVENSTIGLRGLINLGNTCFVNCIVQALIHTPLLRDYFLADRHHCPQPSRCLVCEVSHLFQEFYSGNKAPLTLHKLLHLIWTHVRHLAGYEQQDAHEFFIATLDVLHRHCGAAPILVKNNPHHCKCIIDQIFTGCLQSDVWCVYHNRSILGHIFGFNFGSWCLWYRHTWVTHFFARLPGKIYQSRISRF
;
A
#
# COMPACT_ATOMS: atom_id res chain seq x y z
N MET A 1 11.15 -22.75 -7.54
CA MET A 1 10.15 -23.72 -7.05
C MET A 1 9.04 -23.78 -8.09
N SER A 2 8.53 -24.97 -8.44
CA SER A 2 7.56 -25.13 -9.53
C SER A 2 6.21 -24.50 -9.19
N ASP A 3 5.62 -23.74 -10.12
CA ASP A 3 4.26 -23.18 -10.02
C ASP A 3 3.14 -24.24 -9.88
N HIS A 4 3.49 -25.51 -10.03
CA HIS A 4 2.61 -26.68 -9.92
C HIS A 4 2.48 -27.23 -8.48
N GLY A 5 2.87 -26.45 -7.46
CA GLY A 5 2.86 -26.89 -6.07
C GLY A 5 3.86 -28.00 -5.78
N CYS A 6 3.73 -28.62 -4.60
CA CYS A 6 4.49 -29.83 -4.27
C CYS A 6 3.64 -31.08 -4.47
N ILE A 7 4.29 -32.22 -4.69
CA ILE A 7 3.62 -33.52 -4.88
C ILE A 7 2.70 -33.84 -3.69
N HIS A 8 3.12 -33.52 -2.47
CA HIS A 8 2.33 -33.76 -1.25
C HIS A 8 1.02 -32.97 -1.24
N LEU A 9 1.04 -31.70 -1.69
CA LEU A 9 -0.15 -30.88 -1.81
C LEU A 9 -1.05 -31.38 -2.93
N ASN A 10 -0.48 -31.77 -4.07
CA ASN A 10 -1.26 -32.33 -5.19
C ASN A 10 -1.97 -33.62 -4.79
N ASN A 11 -1.29 -34.52 -4.06
CA ASN A 11 -1.89 -35.73 -3.52
C ASN A 11 -3.01 -35.42 -2.52
N PHE A 12 -2.83 -34.40 -1.67
CA PHE A 12 -3.88 -33.95 -0.75
C PHE A 12 -5.09 -33.41 -1.50
N LYS A 13 -4.88 -32.55 -2.52
CA LYS A 13 -5.96 -32.00 -3.34
C LYS A 13 -6.72 -33.11 -4.07
N ALA A 14 -6.02 -34.11 -4.60
CA ALA A 14 -6.66 -35.27 -5.23
C ALA A 14 -7.52 -36.09 -4.24
N ALA A 15 -7.07 -36.24 -2.99
CA ALA A 15 -7.78 -37.06 -1.99
C ALA A 15 -8.91 -36.32 -1.26
N LYS A 16 -8.74 -35.04 -0.91
CA LYS A 16 -9.67 -34.27 -0.05
C LYS A 16 -10.24 -33.00 -0.71
N GLY A 17 -9.78 -32.67 -1.92
CA GLY A 17 -10.11 -31.42 -2.58
C GLY A 17 -9.51 -30.18 -1.91
N ILE A 18 -10.00 -29.01 -2.31
CA ILE A 18 -9.53 -27.69 -1.84
C ILE A 18 -10.43 -27.06 -0.78
N GLN A 19 -11.51 -27.74 -0.37
CA GLN A 19 -12.48 -27.20 0.59
C GLN A 19 -11.89 -26.90 1.97
N PRO A 20 -11.00 -27.74 2.54
CA PRO A 20 -10.35 -27.41 3.82
C PRO A 20 -9.60 -26.08 3.76
N TYR A 21 -8.85 -25.84 2.67
CA TYR A 21 -8.15 -24.58 2.44
C TYR A 21 -9.13 -23.41 2.33
N LYS A 22 -10.20 -23.55 1.52
CA LYS A 22 -11.22 -22.50 1.35
C LYS A 22 -11.83 -22.05 2.68
N VAL A 23 -12.18 -23.01 3.54
CA VAL A 23 -12.79 -22.74 4.85
C VAL A 23 -11.78 -22.10 5.80
N ILE A 24 -10.56 -22.64 5.89
CA ILE A 24 -9.52 -22.09 6.76
C ILE A 24 -9.20 -20.64 6.33
N HIS A 25 -9.04 -20.41 5.03
CA HIS A 25 -8.69 -19.10 4.50
C HIS A 25 -9.84 -18.09 4.70
N SER A 26 -11.10 -18.44 4.41
CA SER A 26 -12.22 -17.52 4.61
C SER A 26 -12.52 -17.21 6.07
N TYR A 27 -12.39 -18.18 6.99
CA TYR A 27 -12.70 -17.97 8.40
C TYR A 27 -11.53 -17.34 9.16
N PHE A 28 -10.33 -17.89 9.01
CA PHE A 28 -9.20 -17.60 9.88
C PHE A 28 -8.11 -16.72 9.25
N VAL A 29 -8.09 -16.57 7.92
CA VAL A 29 -7.14 -15.67 7.24
C VAL A 29 -7.82 -14.34 6.91
N THR A 30 -8.78 -14.35 5.98
CA THR A 30 -9.42 -13.12 5.46
C THR A 30 -10.66 -12.70 6.22
N SER A 31 -11.30 -13.61 6.94
CA SER A 31 -12.50 -13.37 7.74
C SER A 31 -13.62 -12.66 6.93
N THR A 32 -14.06 -13.30 5.85
CA THR A 32 -14.96 -12.73 4.84
C THR A 32 -16.33 -12.31 5.41
N SER A 33 -16.84 -13.04 6.40
CA SER A 33 -18.13 -12.77 7.05
C SER A 33 -17.98 -12.27 8.49
N THR A 34 -19.06 -11.69 9.04
CA THR A 34 -19.10 -11.33 10.47
C THR A 34 -18.93 -12.54 11.37
N GLU A 35 -19.54 -13.68 11.01
CA GLU A 35 -19.36 -14.94 11.74
C GLU A 35 -17.89 -15.38 11.75
N ALA A 36 -17.21 -15.30 10.60
CA ALA A 36 -15.80 -15.63 10.47
C ALA A 36 -14.91 -14.76 11.36
N ARG A 37 -15.19 -13.46 11.46
CA ARG A 37 -14.46 -12.55 12.36
C ARG A 37 -14.62 -12.93 13.83
N VAL A 38 -15.84 -13.27 14.25
CA VAL A 38 -16.11 -13.74 15.62
C VAL A 38 -15.39 -15.05 15.90
N ARG A 39 -15.49 -16.02 14.98
CA ARG A 39 -14.79 -17.32 15.07
C ARG A 39 -13.28 -17.14 15.18
N LYS A 40 -12.67 -16.28 14.37
CA LYS A 40 -11.23 -15.98 14.44
C LYS A 40 -10.85 -15.38 15.79
N ALA A 41 -11.63 -14.44 16.32
CA ALA A 41 -11.35 -13.83 17.61
C ALA A 41 -11.38 -14.84 18.77
N VAL A 42 -12.29 -15.82 18.73
CA VAL A 42 -12.49 -16.79 19.82
C VAL A 42 -11.60 -18.02 19.68
N SER A 43 -11.35 -18.50 18.46
CA SER A 43 -10.75 -19.82 18.22
C SER A 43 -9.30 -19.79 17.72
N CYS A 44 -8.72 -18.62 17.42
CA CYS A 44 -7.35 -18.52 16.92
C CYS A 44 -6.30 -18.62 18.06
N LEU A 45 -6.23 -19.82 18.66
CA LEU A 45 -5.36 -20.16 19.78
C LEU A 45 -4.64 -21.48 19.50
N CYS A 46 -3.39 -21.61 19.96
CA CYS A 46 -2.71 -22.90 19.91
C CYS A 46 -3.44 -23.92 20.80
N HIS A 47 -3.71 -25.12 20.29
CA HIS A 47 -4.42 -26.16 21.06
C HIS A 47 -3.61 -26.65 22.27
N THR A 48 -2.28 -26.67 22.16
CA THR A 48 -1.37 -27.15 23.21
C THR A 48 -1.12 -26.09 24.29
N CYS A 49 -0.60 -24.91 23.93
CA CYS A 49 -0.20 -23.89 24.91
C CYS A 49 -1.20 -22.74 25.10
N LYS A 50 -2.32 -22.73 24.37
CA LYS A 50 -3.38 -21.70 24.45
C LYS A 50 -2.90 -20.27 24.18
N THR A 51 -1.76 -20.08 23.51
CA THR A 51 -1.27 -18.75 23.12
C THR A 51 -1.86 -18.30 21.77
N TYR A 52 -2.13 -17.00 21.64
CA TYR A 52 -2.56 -16.34 20.39
C TYR A 52 -1.45 -15.47 19.74
N LYS A 53 -0.36 -15.19 20.47
CA LYS A 53 0.68 -14.23 20.06
C LYS A 53 1.74 -14.83 19.12
N ASP A 54 1.81 -16.15 19.05
CA ASP A 54 2.81 -16.84 18.24
C ASP A 54 2.32 -17.03 16.81
N ARG A 55 3.22 -17.27 15.85
CA ARG A 55 2.86 -17.60 14.46
C ARG A 55 2.04 -18.90 14.42
N LEU A 56 0.72 -18.77 14.33
CA LEU A 56 -0.22 -19.88 14.36
C LEU A 56 -0.43 -20.50 12.97
N HIS A 57 -0.50 -21.83 12.96
CA HIS A 57 -0.79 -22.61 11.77
C HIS A 57 -1.98 -23.52 12.02
N SER A 58 -2.86 -23.62 11.02
CA SER A 58 -3.96 -24.57 10.99
C SER A 58 -3.61 -25.79 10.17
N CYS A 59 -3.81 -26.98 10.72
CA CYS A 59 -3.63 -28.24 10.00
C CYS A 59 -4.63 -28.35 8.84
N LEU A 60 -4.20 -28.74 7.64
CA LEU A 60 -5.12 -28.96 6.51
C LEU A 60 -5.92 -30.26 6.63
N HIS A 61 -5.48 -31.19 7.48
CA HIS A 61 -6.09 -32.51 7.61
C HIS A 61 -7.14 -32.61 8.73
N CYS A 62 -7.12 -31.70 9.71
CA CYS A 62 -7.99 -31.74 10.89
C CYS A 62 -8.11 -30.35 11.56
N ILE A 63 -8.89 -30.26 12.64
CA ILE A 63 -9.18 -28.99 13.35
C ILE A 63 -8.01 -28.40 14.15
N PHE A 64 -6.85 -29.08 14.21
CA PHE A 64 -5.76 -28.71 15.10
C PHE A 64 -5.04 -27.42 14.67
N PHE A 65 -4.86 -26.50 15.61
CA PHE A 65 -4.03 -25.30 15.47
C PHE A 65 -2.80 -25.39 16.37
N GLY A 66 -1.62 -25.19 15.78
CA GLY A 66 -0.34 -25.24 16.48
C GLY A 66 0.46 -23.96 16.27
N CYS A 67 1.18 -23.51 17.30
CA CYS A 67 2.14 -22.44 17.11
C CYS A 67 3.45 -22.99 16.53
N TYR A 68 4.04 -22.22 15.62
CA TYR A 68 5.27 -22.57 14.92
C TYR A 68 6.50 -22.42 15.81
N ILE A 69 6.55 -21.34 16.60
CA ILE A 69 7.73 -20.95 17.39
C ILE A 69 8.07 -22.02 18.44
N LYS A 70 7.06 -22.57 19.12
CA LYS A 70 7.26 -23.62 20.14
C LYS A 70 7.23 -25.03 19.57
N GLY A 71 7.14 -25.19 18.25
CA GLY A 71 7.20 -26.52 17.63
C GLY A 71 5.89 -27.33 17.64
N HIS A 72 4.77 -26.82 18.16
CA HIS A 72 3.55 -27.64 18.34
C HIS A 72 2.92 -28.11 17.03
N ILE A 73 2.99 -27.31 15.96
CA ILE A 73 2.49 -27.75 14.65
C ILE A 73 3.43 -28.80 14.02
N GLN A 74 4.74 -28.70 14.25
CA GLN A 74 5.74 -29.65 13.80
C GLN A 74 5.59 -30.99 14.53
N GLU A 75 5.34 -30.97 15.83
CA GLU A 75 5.09 -32.16 16.65
C GLU A 75 3.78 -32.84 16.23
N HIS A 76 2.71 -32.07 16.01
CA HIS A 76 1.46 -32.59 15.46
C HIS A 76 1.66 -33.24 14.09
N ALA A 77 2.44 -32.61 13.21
CA ALA A 77 2.73 -33.17 11.89
C ALA A 77 3.45 -34.52 11.98
N LYS A 78 4.43 -34.66 12.90
CA LYS A 78 5.16 -35.92 13.14
C LYS A 78 4.27 -37.00 13.74
N THR A 79 3.50 -36.68 14.77
CA THR A 79 2.70 -37.66 15.54
C THR A 79 1.46 -38.13 14.78
N LYS A 80 0.76 -37.22 14.09
CA LYS A 80 -0.47 -37.54 13.33
C LYS A 80 -0.23 -37.81 11.84
N LYS A 81 1.01 -37.66 11.36
CA LYS A 81 1.39 -37.75 9.94
C LYS A 81 0.58 -36.76 9.08
N HIS A 82 0.34 -35.56 9.61
CA HIS A 82 -0.36 -34.47 8.94
C HIS A 82 0.65 -33.42 8.47
N PHE A 83 1.13 -33.55 7.23
CA PHE A 83 2.30 -32.79 6.76
C PHE A 83 1.98 -31.45 6.07
N LEU A 84 0.72 -31.04 6.03
CA LEU A 84 0.28 -29.80 5.40
C LEU A 84 -0.44 -28.90 6.41
N ALA A 85 -0.03 -27.64 6.47
CA ALA A 85 -0.64 -26.63 7.33
C ALA A 85 -0.73 -25.26 6.65
N VAL A 86 -1.70 -24.44 7.02
CA VAL A 86 -1.88 -23.06 6.54
C VAL A 86 -1.41 -22.08 7.60
N ASP A 87 -0.55 -21.15 7.23
CA ASP A 87 -0.18 -19.99 8.06
C ASP A 87 -1.37 -19.03 8.17
N LEU A 88 -1.85 -18.77 9.38
CA LEU A 88 -3.02 -17.93 9.61
C LEU A 88 -2.75 -16.42 9.44
N CYS A 89 -1.48 -16.01 9.38
CA CYS A 89 -1.11 -14.61 9.14
C CYS A 89 -1.25 -14.21 7.67
N TYR A 90 -0.87 -15.11 6.74
CA TYR A 90 -0.76 -14.79 5.31
C TYR A 90 -1.56 -15.74 4.40
N GLY A 91 -2.02 -16.88 4.92
CA GLY A 91 -2.73 -17.90 4.12
C GLY A 91 -1.82 -18.81 3.28
N ASN A 92 -0.50 -18.73 3.48
CA ASN A 92 0.48 -19.56 2.77
C ASN A 92 0.50 -20.98 3.34
N ILE A 93 0.71 -21.97 2.48
CA ILE A 93 0.72 -23.38 2.88
C ILE A 93 2.15 -23.81 3.17
N LEU A 94 2.38 -24.37 4.34
CA LEU A 94 3.63 -24.99 4.74
C LEU A 94 3.54 -26.51 4.53
N CYS A 95 4.51 -27.07 3.82
CA CYS A 95 4.66 -28.51 3.67
C CYS A 95 5.85 -29.01 4.50
N PHE A 96 5.57 -29.79 5.54
CA PHE A 96 6.61 -30.32 6.44
C PHE A 96 7.51 -31.38 5.79
N GLN A 97 7.04 -32.04 4.71
CA GLN A 97 7.87 -32.98 3.94
C GLN A 97 8.82 -32.26 2.97
N CYS A 98 8.41 -31.10 2.43
CA CYS A 98 9.30 -30.27 1.61
C CYS A 98 10.20 -29.37 2.46
N GLY A 99 9.80 -29.05 3.69
CA GLY A 99 10.51 -28.13 4.57
C GLY A 99 10.31 -26.66 4.20
N ASP A 100 9.34 -26.32 3.35
CA ASP A 100 9.15 -24.96 2.85
C ASP A 100 7.67 -24.64 2.54
N TYR A 101 7.38 -23.36 2.33
CA TYR A 101 6.11 -22.88 1.82
C TYR A 101 5.89 -23.31 0.37
N VAL A 102 4.68 -23.77 0.08
CA VAL A 102 4.30 -24.27 -1.23
C VAL A 102 3.24 -23.38 -1.84
N TYR A 103 3.44 -23.03 -3.11
CA TYR A 103 2.57 -22.16 -3.87
C TYR A 103 1.82 -22.98 -4.92
N ASP A 104 0.51 -22.77 -5.01
CA ASP A 104 -0.35 -23.48 -5.95
C ASP A 104 -1.31 -22.50 -6.61
N ARG A 105 -1.37 -22.51 -7.94
CA ARG A 105 -2.14 -21.53 -8.72
C ARG A 105 -3.63 -21.54 -8.37
N GLU A 106 -4.22 -22.71 -8.19
CA GLU A 106 -5.65 -22.86 -7.87
C GLU A 106 -5.97 -22.26 -6.49
N LEU A 107 -5.14 -22.57 -5.49
CA LEU A 107 -5.31 -22.04 -4.14
C LEU A 107 -5.03 -20.53 -4.06
N LEU A 108 -4.08 -20.03 -4.85
CA LEU A 108 -3.83 -18.60 -5.00
C LEU A 108 -5.04 -17.87 -5.61
N THR A 109 -5.71 -18.46 -6.61
CA THR A 109 -6.95 -17.89 -7.16
C THR A 109 -8.05 -17.80 -6.10
N VAL A 110 -8.21 -18.84 -5.29
CA VAL A 110 -9.15 -18.83 -4.15
C VAL A 110 -8.81 -17.74 -3.16
N ALA A 111 -7.55 -17.64 -2.75
CA ALA A 111 -7.09 -16.64 -1.80
C ALA A 111 -7.39 -15.22 -2.30
N LYS A 112 -7.09 -14.94 -3.58
CA LYS A 112 -7.38 -13.65 -4.23
C LYS A 112 -8.87 -13.31 -4.22
N ALA A 113 -9.73 -14.27 -4.54
CA ALA A 113 -11.18 -14.06 -4.55
C ALA A 113 -11.70 -13.70 -3.14
N GLN A 114 -11.24 -14.41 -2.11
CA GLN A 114 -11.66 -14.18 -0.73
C GLN A 114 -11.13 -12.85 -0.16
N TRP A 115 -9.90 -12.45 -0.50
CA TRP A 115 -9.40 -11.11 -0.17
C TRP A 115 -10.24 -10.00 -0.82
N SER A 116 -10.66 -10.21 -2.08
CA SER A 116 -11.54 -9.28 -2.79
C SER A 116 -12.90 -9.14 -2.12
N GLU A 117 -13.46 -10.25 -1.64
CA GLU A 117 -14.74 -10.28 -0.92
C GLU A 117 -14.63 -9.55 0.43
N THR A 118 -13.57 -9.81 1.21
CA THR A 118 -13.32 -9.09 2.46
C THR A 118 -13.17 -7.59 2.24
N ALA A 119 -12.43 -7.16 1.20
CA ALA A 119 -12.29 -5.75 0.87
C ALA A 119 -13.65 -5.09 0.62
N LYS A 120 -14.52 -5.74 -0.16
CA LYS A 120 -15.90 -5.29 -0.40
C LYS A 120 -16.72 -5.24 0.89
N SER A 121 -16.64 -6.29 1.73
CA SER A 121 -17.40 -6.34 3.00
C SER A 121 -17.01 -5.25 3.99
N LEU A 122 -15.75 -4.81 3.98
CA LEU A 122 -15.22 -3.82 4.92
C LEU A 122 -15.16 -2.41 4.31
N SER A 123 -15.69 -2.23 3.09
CA SER A 123 -15.59 -0.98 2.33
C SER A 123 -14.15 -0.47 2.18
N PHE A 124 -13.18 -1.39 2.14
CA PHE A 124 -11.79 -1.07 1.84
C PHE A 124 -11.57 -1.03 0.34
N GLY A 125 -10.63 -0.19 -0.10
CA GLY A 125 -10.11 -0.26 -1.47
C GLY A 125 -9.51 -1.63 -1.75
N GLU A 126 -9.43 -2.01 -3.03
CA GLU A 126 -8.81 -3.28 -3.39
C GLU A 126 -7.39 -3.35 -2.84
N PHE A 127 -7.05 -4.46 -2.19
CA PHE A 127 -5.68 -4.74 -1.77
C PHE A 127 -4.76 -4.78 -3.00
N TYR A 128 -3.53 -4.29 -2.85
CA TYR A 128 -2.50 -4.41 -3.88
C TYR A 128 -2.37 -5.88 -4.32
N ARG A 129 -2.44 -6.12 -5.63
CA ARG A 129 -2.27 -7.44 -6.23
C ARG A 129 -1.06 -7.42 -7.14
N THR A 130 -0.23 -8.45 -7.04
CA THR A 130 0.74 -8.74 -8.09
C THR A 130 -0.03 -8.92 -9.40
N TRP A 131 0.30 -8.12 -10.40
CA TRP A 131 -0.30 -8.23 -11.72
C TRP A 131 0.11 -9.56 -12.35
N GLU A 132 -0.89 -10.33 -12.77
CA GLU A 132 -0.71 -11.54 -13.56
C GLU A 132 -1.34 -11.29 -14.93
N PRO A 133 -0.55 -11.30 -16.02
CA PRO A 133 -1.10 -11.05 -17.34
C PRO A 133 -2.11 -12.15 -17.71
N THR A 134 -3.27 -11.73 -18.20
CA THR A 134 -4.21 -12.59 -18.91
C THR A 134 -3.55 -13.20 -20.13
N GLN A 135 -4.15 -14.25 -20.70
CA GLN A 135 -3.62 -14.88 -21.92
C GLN A 135 -3.51 -13.87 -23.08
N ILE A 136 -4.48 -12.98 -23.22
CA ILE A 136 -4.48 -11.90 -24.21
C ILE A 136 -3.32 -10.93 -23.94
N GLU A 137 -3.15 -10.47 -22.70
CA GLU A 137 -2.04 -9.57 -22.35
C GLU A 137 -0.68 -10.24 -22.56
N ALA A 138 -0.54 -11.51 -22.19
CA ALA A 138 0.67 -12.29 -22.41
C ALA A 138 1.00 -12.42 -23.90
N GLU A 139 0.00 -12.67 -24.75
CA GLU A 139 0.15 -12.69 -26.20
C GLU A 139 0.54 -11.32 -26.76
N LEU A 140 -0.08 -10.23 -26.28
CA LEU A 140 0.28 -8.86 -26.66
C LEU A 140 1.72 -8.52 -26.27
N LEU A 141 2.16 -8.91 -25.08
CA LEU A 141 3.54 -8.70 -24.62
C LEU A 141 4.53 -9.50 -25.47
N ARG A 142 4.17 -10.72 -25.88
CA ARG A 142 4.97 -11.54 -26.80
C ARG A 142 5.06 -10.91 -28.19
N LYS A 143 3.96 -10.34 -28.71
CA LYS A 143 3.91 -9.63 -30.00
C LYS A 143 4.68 -8.29 -29.98
N HIS A 144 4.84 -7.68 -28.81
CA HIS A 144 5.51 -6.39 -28.65
C HIS A 144 6.70 -6.45 -27.67
N PRO A 145 7.79 -7.15 -28.01
CA PRO A 145 8.92 -7.35 -27.10
C PRO A 145 9.60 -6.04 -26.69
N ARG A 146 9.57 -4.99 -27.53
CA ARG A 146 10.07 -3.65 -27.18
C ARG A 146 9.29 -2.97 -26.04
N ARG A 147 8.06 -3.41 -25.75
CA ARG A 147 7.24 -2.97 -24.61
C ARG A 147 7.48 -3.79 -23.34
N ARG A 148 8.14 -4.95 -23.44
CA ARG A 148 8.56 -5.76 -22.30
C ARG A 148 9.89 -5.22 -21.77
N ARG A 149 9.82 -4.43 -20.71
CA ARG A 149 11.02 -3.78 -20.13
C ARG A 149 11.45 -4.34 -18.77
N VAL A 150 10.66 -5.21 -18.15
CA VAL A 150 11.06 -5.89 -16.90
C VAL A 150 12.03 -7.02 -17.24
N VAL A 151 13.32 -6.66 -17.30
CA VAL A 151 14.45 -7.60 -17.32
C VAL A 151 14.89 -7.88 -15.88
N GLU A 152 15.52 -9.03 -15.64
CA GLU A 152 16.22 -9.28 -14.38
C GLU A 152 17.24 -8.15 -14.15
N ASN A 153 17.29 -7.60 -12.93
CA ASN A 153 18.07 -6.41 -12.57
C ASN A 153 17.67 -5.08 -13.26
N SER A 154 16.40 -4.95 -13.63
CA SER A 154 15.84 -3.70 -14.15
C SER A 154 15.97 -2.54 -13.13
N THR A 155 16.80 -1.55 -13.42
CA THR A 155 16.88 -0.27 -12.71
C THR A 155 15.87 0.76 -13.24
N ILE A 156 14.74 0.31 -13.80
CA ILE A 156 13.70 1.20 -14.33
C ILE A 156 13.14 2.08 -13.23
N GLY A 157 12.97 3.36 -13.53
CA GLY A 157 12.60 4.37 -12.54
C GLY A 157 13.79 4.93 -11.76
N LEU A 158 14.97 4.30 -11.77
CA LEU A 158 16.18 4.84 -11.13
C LEU A 158 16.93 5.74 -12.12
N ARG A 159 16.73 7.05 -12.01
CA ARG A 159 17.31 8.04 -12.91
C ARG A 159 17.80 9.26 -12.13
N GLY A 160 19.01 9.73 -12.45
CA GLY A 160 19.58 10.93 -11.84
C GLY A 160 18.91 12.21 -12.32
N LEU A 161 18.95 13.26 -11.50
CA LEU A 161 18.48 14.59 -11.86
C LEU A 161 19.67 15.55 -11.88
N ILE A 162 19.78 16.34 -12.94
CA ILE A 162 20.81 17.37 -13.08
C ILE A 162 20.45 18.53 -12.15
N ASN A 163 21.40 18.94 -11.32
CA ASN A 163 21.26 20.15 -10.53
C ASN A 163 21.54 21.37 -11.43
N LEU A 164 20.59 22.30 -11.52
CA LEU A 164 20.71 23.53 -12.31
C LEU A 164 21.24 24.71 -11.48
N GLY A 165 22.05 24.41 -10.46
CA GLY A 165 22.57 25.37 -9.48
C GLY A 165 22.07 25.04 -8.08
N ASN A 166 20.99 25.69 -7.68
CA ASN A 166 20.39 25.57 -6.35
C ASN A 166 19.11 24.72 -6.31
N THR A 167 18.95 23.78 -7.26
CA THR A 167 17.72 23.00 -7.41
C THR A 167 17.75 21.66 -6.66
N CYS A 168 18.65 21.48 -5.69
CA CYS A 168 18.74 20.24 -4.92
C CYS A 168 17.47 19.95 -4.12
N PHE A 169 16.82 20.98 -3.56
CA PHE A 169 15.53 20.87 -2.87
C PHE A 169 14.40 20.41 -3.80
N VAL A 170 14.43 20.82 -5.07
CA VAL A 170 13.49 20.34 -6.09
C VAL A 170 13.77 18.88 -6.43
N ASN A 171 15.05 18.56 -6.65
CA ASN A 171 15.47 17.22 -7.06
C ASN A 171 15.10 16.17 -6.01
N CYS A 172 15.30 16.44 -4.71
CA CYS A 172 14.96 15.47 -3.67
C CYS A 172 13.44 15.23 -3.56
N ILE A 173 12.63 16.29 -3.69
CA ILE A 173 11.17 16.17 -3.65
C ILE A 173 10.64 15.42 -4.87
N VAL A 174 11.15 15.72 -6.08
CA VAL A 174 10.73 15.00 -7.29
C VAL A 174 11.08 13.52 -7.21
N GLN A 175 12.26 13.16 -6.71
CA GLN A 175 12.61 11.74 -6.49
C GLN A 175 11.66 11.06 -5.51
N ALA A 176 11.30 11.73 -4.40
CA ALA A 176 10.34 11.21 -3.43
C ALA A 176 8.94 10.98 -4.06
N LEU A 177 8.47 11.93 -4.88
CA LEU A 177 7.18 11.82 -5.57
C LEU A 177 7.19 10.70 -6.62
N ILE A 178 8.23 10.60 -7.45
CA ILE A 178 8.37 9.60 -8.52
C ILE A 178 8.41 8.16 -7.97
N HIS A 179 8.98 7.99 -6.77
CA HIS A 179 9.10 6.70 -6.11
C HIS A 179 7.96 6.39 -5.12
N THR A 180 6.91 7.22 -5.08
CA THR A 180 5.68 6.91 -4.34
C THR A 180 4.77 6.02 -5.21
N PRO A 181 4.54 4.74 -4.87
CA PRO A 181 3.85 3.79 -5.76
C PRO A 181 2.44 4.22 -6.17
N LEU A 182 1.69 4.84 -5.25
CA LEU A 182 0.33 5.32 -5.53
C LEU A 182 0.31 6.44 -6.58
N LEU A 183 1.30 7.34 -6.54
CA LEU A 183 1.45 8.39 -7.56
C LEU A 183 1.89 7.79 -8.90
N ARG A 184 2.88 6.89 -8.87
CA ARG A 184 3.35 6.17 -10.06
C ARG A 184 2.20 5.51 -10.80
N ASP A 185 1.38 4.74 -10.10
CA ASP A 185 0.29 3.99 -10.70
C ASP A 185 -0.79 4.93 -11.25
N TYR A 186 -1.05 6.07 -10.60
CA TYR A 186 -1.97 7.10 -11.09
C TYR A 186 -1.48 7.80 -12.37
N PHE A 187 -0.25 8.30 -12.35
CA PHE A 187 0.30 9.09 -13.46
C PHE A 187 0.66 8.24 -14.69
N LEU A 188 1.05 6.98 -14.50
CA LEU A 188 1.27 6.04 -15.63
C LEU A 188 -0.02 5.50 -16.22
N ALA A 189 -1.16 5.62 -15.53
CA ALA A 189 -2.47 5.25 -16.08
C ALA A 189 -3.01 6.28 -17.10
N ASP A 190 -2.33 7.42 -17.26
CA ASP A 190 -2.61 8.48 -18.25
C ASP A 190 -4.08 8.90 -18.33
N ARG A 191 -4.72 9.07 -17.16
CA ARG A 191 -6.16 9.37 -17.05
C ARG A 191 -6.48 10.87 -17.11
N HIS A 192 -5.47 11.73 -17.21
CA HIS A 192 -5.65 13.17 -17.14
C HIS A 192 -5.90 13.76 -18.52
N HIS A 193 -7.13 14.22 -18.78
CA HIS A 193 -7.47 14.93 -20.00
C HIS A 193 -7.41 16.44 -19.76
N CYS A 194 -6.50 17.13 -20.43
CA CYS A 194 -6.28 18.57 -20.27
C CYS A 194 -6.37 19.31 -21.60
N PRO A 195 -7.14 20.41 -21.70
CA PRO A 195 -7.19 21.23 -22.90
C PRO A 195 -5.90 22.05 -23.13
N GLN A 196 -5.11 22.30 -22.09
CA GLN A 196 -3.86 23.08 -22.15
C GLN A 196 -2.69 22.34 -21.49
N PRO A 197 -2.13 21.30 -22.13
CA PRO A 197 -1.09 20.48 -21.53
C PRO A 197 0.20 21.24 -21.24
N SER A 198 0.53 22.29 -22.01
CA SER A 198 1.77 23.07 -21.85
C SER A 198 1.83 23.93 -20.58
N ARG A 199 0.69 24.20 -19.95
CA ARG A 199 0.59 24.96 -18.69
C ARG A 199 0.12 24.10 -17.53
N CYS A 200 -0.04 22.80 -17.74
CA CYS A 200 -0.58 21.90 -16.74
C CYS A 200 0.54 21.15 -16.01
N LEU A 201 0.72 21.43 -14.72
CA LEU A 201 1.63 20.69 -13.86
C LEU A 201 1.34 19.18 -13.82
N VAL A 202 0.08 18.75 -13.85
CA VAL A 202 -0.29 17.32 -13.87
C VAL A 202 0.22 16.65 -15.15
N CYS A 203 0.10 17.32 -16.31
CA CYS A 203 0.65 16.82 -17.58
C CYS A 203 2.18 16.71 -17.54
N GLU A 204 2.88 17.72 -17.01
CA GLU A 204 4.34 17.68 -16.91
C GLU A 204 4.80 16.58 -15.95
N VAL A 205 4.11 16.40 -14.81
CA VAL A 205 4.42 15.31 -13.89
C VAL A 205 4.14 13.94 -14.54
N SER A 206 3.02 13.76 -15.26
CA SER A 206 2.77 12.56 -16.06
C SER A 206 3.91 12.27 -17.03
N HIS A 207 4.38 13.30 -17.75
CA HIS A 207 5.49 13.19 -18.68
C HIS A 207 6.80 12.81 -17.96
N LEU A 208 7.08 13.38 -16.78
CA LEU A 208 8.22 12.97 -15.97
C LEU A 208 8.13 11.50 -15.55
N PHE A 209 6.97 11.01 -15.11
CA PHE A 209 6.78 9.57 -14.84
C PHE A 209 7.09 8.73 -16.07
N GLN A 210 6.61 9.11 -17.26
CA GLN A 210 6.94 8.39 -18.50
C GLN A 210 8.44 8.41 -18.79
N GLU A 211 9.13 9.53 -18.59
CA GLU A 211 10.56 9.69 -18.79
C GLU A 211 11.41 8.86 -17.80
N PHE A 212 11.04 8.80 -16.53
CA PHE A 212 11.71 7.99 -15.50
C PHE A 212 11.52 6.48 -15.75
N TYR A 213 10.33 6.07 -16.19
CA TYR A 213 10.00 4.68 -16.46
C TYR A 213 10.21 4.29 -17.95
N SER A 214 10.83 5.16 -18.74
CA SER A 214 11.20 4.92 -20.15
C SER A 214 12.35 3.90 -20.32
N GLY A 215 13.08 3.58 -19.24
CA GLY A 215 14.29 2.75 -19.28
C GLY A 215 15.56 3.50 -19.72
N ASN A 216 15.46 4.79 -20.04
CA ASN A 216 16.63 5.64 -20.26
C ASN A 216 17.36 5.93 -18.93
N LYS A 217 18.69 5.82 -18.93
CA LYS A 217 19.55 6.04 -17.76
C LYS A 217 20.18 7.44 -17.71
N ALA A 218 20.14 8.20 -18.81
CA ALA A 218 20.76 9.52 -18.89
C ALA A 218 20.10 10.49 -17.89
N PRO A 219 20.84 11.32 -17.14
CA PRO A 219 20.23 12.25 -16.18
C PRO A 219 19.16 13.17 -16.80
N LEU A 220 18.14 13.53 -16.02
CA LEU A 220 17.04 14.41 -16.43
C LEU A 220 17.20 15.84 -15.93
N THR A 221 16.71 16.79 -16.72
CA THR A 221 16.67 18.21 -16.37
C THR A 221 15.24 18.66 -16.11
N LEU A 222 14.96 19.17 -14.91
CA LEU A 222 13.61 19.58 -14.47
C LEU A 222 13.21 21.01 -14.86
N HIS A 223 13.82 21.59 -15.90
CA HIS A 223 13.58 22.97 -16.31
C HIS A 223 12.10 23.30 -16.56
N LYS A 224 11.34 22.39 -17.20
CA LYS A 224 9.90 22.58 -17.46
C LYS A 224 9.07 22.58 -16.18
N LEU A 225 9.29 21.59 -15.32
CA LEU A 225 8.63 21.50 -14.01
C LEU A 225 8.90 22.75 -13.17
N LEU A 226 10.17 23.15 -13.10
CA LEU A 226 10.62 24.32 -12.36
C LEU A 226 9.95 25.59 -12.88
N HIS A 227 9.95 25.78 -14.20
CA HIS A 227 9.29 26.91 -14.85
C HIS A 227 7.78 26.95 -14.52
N LEU A 228 7.08 25.81 -14.63
CA LEU A 228 5.66 25.74 -14.32
C LEU A 228 5.39 26.10 -12.85
N ILE A 229 6.15 25.54 -11.91
CA ILE A 229 5.96 25.84 -10.48
C ILE A 229 6.22 27.34 -10.21
N TRP A 230 7.28 27.92 -10.77
CA TRP A 230 7.57 29.36 -10.63
C TRP A 230 6.47 30.26 -11.18
N THR A 231 5.80 29.86 -12.27
CA THR A 231 4.66 30.63 -12.80
C THR A 231 3.44 30.61 -11.87
N HIS A 232 3.25 29.52 -11.11
CA HIS A 232 2.12 29.37 -10.19
C HIS A 232 2.43 29.79 -8.75
N VAL A 233 3.71 29.81 -8.35
CA VAL A 233 4.18 30.04 -6.99
C VAL A 233 5.36 31.01 -7.04
N ARG A 234 5.05 32.31 -7.13
CA ARG A 234 6.05 33.35 -7.39
C ARG A 234 7.09 33.53 -6.28
N HIS A 235 6.77 33.22 -5.02
CA HIS A 235 7.73 33.36 -3.91
C HIS A 235 8.83 32.28 -3.95
N LEU A 236 8.58 31.14 -4.61
CA LEU A 236 9.58 30.11 -4.86
C LEU A 236 10.36 30.36 -6.17
N ALA A 237 10.00 31.39 -6.93
CA ALA A 237 10.67 31.74 -8.16
C ALA A 237 11.97 32.50 -7.86
N GLY A 238 13.09 31.97 -8.32
CA GLY A 238 14.40 32.56 -8.08
C GLY A 238 15.52 31.53 -8.18
N TYR A 239 16.76 32.00 -8.11
CA TYR A 239 17.95 31.14 -8.14
C TYR A 239 18.44 30.76 -6.73
N GLU A 240 17.74 31.19 -5.68
CA GLU A 240 18.13 30.90 -4.30
C GLU A 240 17.70 29.50 -3.86
N GLN A 241 18.42 28.94 -2.88
CA GLN A 241 18.00 27.69 -2.24
C GLN A 241 16.76 27.96 -1.38
N GLN A 242 15.80 27.04 -1.45
CA GLN A 242 14.54 27.13 -0.71
C GLN A 242 14.35 25.91 0.20
N ASP A 243 13.40 26.02 1.13
CA ASP A 243 13.01 24.91 1.98
C ASP A 243 12.30 23.83 1.15
N ALA A 244 12.77 22.58 1.27
CA ALA A 244 12.22 21.44 0.52
C ALA A 244 10.78 21.11 0.93
N HIS A 245 10.43 21.29 2.19
CA HIS A 245 9.06 21.10 2.67
C HIS A 245 8.14 22.17 2.10
N GLU A 246 8.54 23.44 2.10
CA GLU A 246 7.74 24.52 1.47
C GLU A 246 7.50 24.23 -0.03
N PHE A 247 8.55 23.81 -0.75
CA PHE A 247 8.42 23.41 -2.14
C PHE A 247 7.48 22.20 -2.34
N PHE A 248 7.58 21.20 -1.46
CA PHE A 248 6.69 20.04 -1.49
C PHE A 248 5.23 20.43 -1.33
N ILE A 249 4.92 21.24 -0.32
CA ILE A 249 3.57 21.72 -0.07
C ILE A 249 3.03 22.53 -1.25
N ALA A 250 3.81 23.50 -1.74
CA ALA A 250 3.43 24.31 -2.89
C ALA A 250 3.18 23.47 -4.16
N THR A 251 3.99 22.42 -4.37
CA THR A 251 3.84 21.49 -5.50
C THR A 251 2.53 20.70 -5.37
N LEU A 252 2.21 20.17 -4.19
CA LEU A 252 0.96 19.46 -3.94
C LEU A 252 -0.26 20.35 -4.16
N ASP A 253 -0.21 21.62 -3.72
CA ASP A 253 -1.31 22.58 -3.90
C ASP A 253 -1.56 22.92 -5.38
N VAL A 254 -0.51 23.08 -6.18
CA VAL A 254 -0.65 23.29 -7.63
C VAL A 254 -1.19 22.03 -8.31
N LEU A 255 -0.69 20.85 -7.93
CA LEU A 255 -1.19 19.58 -8.44
C LEU A 255 -2.67 19.37 -8.10
N HIS A 256 -3.08 19.67 -6.86
CA HIS A 256 -4.46 19.59 -6.42
C HIS A 256 -5.37 20.46 -7.29
N ARG A 257 -5.00 21.74 -7.52
CA ARG A 257 -5.76 22.66 -8.37
C ARG A 257 -5.89 22.17 -9.81
N HIS A 258 -4.81 21.62 -10.37
CA HIS A 258 -4.79 21.14 -11.76
C HIS A 258 -5.47 19.77 -11.92
N CYS A 259 -5.56 18.95 -10.87
CA CYS A 259 -6.36 17.73 -10.85
C CYS A 259 -7.87 18.03 -10.86
N GLY A 260 -8.29 19.14 -10.25
CA GLY A 260 -9.70 19.54 -10.08
C GLY A 260 -10.37 20.17 -11.30
N ALA A 261 -9.67 20.29 -12.44
CA ALA A 261 -10.17 20.97 -13.64
C ALA A 261 -10.92 20.06 -14.64
N ALA A 262 -11.28 18.83 -14.26
CA ALA A 262 -12.24 18.03 -15.02
C ALA A 262 -13.69 18.51 -14.72
N PRO A 263 -14.56 18.70 -15.72
CA PRO A 263 -15.83 19.41 -15.52
C PRO A 263 -16.87 18.57 -14.78
N ILE A 264 -17.51 19.22 -13.80
CA ILE A 264 -18.91 19.06 -13.37
C ILE A 264 -19.23 17.83 -12.49
N LEU A 265 -19.94 18.11 -11.39
CA LEU A 265 -20.46 17.22 -10.34
C LEU A 265 -19.37 16.82 -9.33
N VAL A 266 -19.23 17.47 -8.17
CA VAL A 266 -20.20 17.41 -7.07
C VAL A 266 -20.00 18.64 -6.18
N LYS A 267 -21.02 19.50 -6.09
CA LYS A 267 -21.19 20.43 -4.97
C LYS A 267 -21.51 19.60 -3.72
N ASN A 268 -20.54 19.09 -2.97
CA ASN A 268 -20.73 18.62 -1.60
C ASN A 268 -19.38 18.67 -0.86
N ASN A 269 -19.33 19.52 0.16
CA ASN A 269 -18.21 19.84 1.04
C ASN A 269 -16.94 20.43 0.38
N PRO A 270 -16.61 21.72 0.62
CA PRO A 270 -15.36 22.33 0.16
C PRO A 270 -14.09 21.72 0.79
N HIS A 271 -14.24 20.78 1.74
CA HIS A 271 -13.13 20.11 2.44
C HIS A 271 -12.80 18.70 1.93
N HIS A 272 -13.48 18.19 0.89
CA HIS A 272 -13.23 16.85 0.36
C HIS A 272 -13.10 16.84 -1.15
N CYS A 273 -11.89 17.07 -1.66
CA CYS A 273 -11.58 16.80 -3.06
C CYS A 273 -11.29 15.30 -3.24
N LYS A 274 -11.69 14.76 -4.39
CA LYS A 274 -11.40 13.37 -4.77
C LYS A 274 -10.12 13.24 -5.61
N CYS A 275 -9.27 14.26 -5.65
CA CYS A 275 -8.03 14.19 -6.42
C CYS A 275 -7.04 13.20 -5.80
N ILE A 276 -6.06 12.75 -6.59
CA ILE A 276 -5.04 11.80 -6.13
C ILE A 276 -4.22 12.37 -4.96
N ILE A 277 -4.00 13.68 -4.95
CA ILE A 277 -3.24 14.35 -3.89
C ILE A 277 -3.98 14.22 -2.57
N ASP A 278 -5.27 14.51 -2.54
CA ASP A 278 -6.06 14.42 -1.31
C ASP A 278 -6.23 12.96 -0.85
N GLN A 279 -6.40 12.03 -1.78
CA GLN A 279 -6.52 10.60 -1.44
C GLN A 279 -5.24 10.01 -0.79
N ILE A 280 -4.07 10.55 -1.13
CA ILE A 280 -2.78 10.03 -0.62
C ILE A 280 -2.30 10.82 0.60
N PHE A 281 -2.38 12.15 0.55
CA PHE A 281 -1.70 13.02 1.51
C PHE A 281 -2.64 13.71 2.51
N THR A 282 -3.96 13.68 2.33
CA THR A 282 -4.88 14.28 3.30
C THR A 282 -5.15 13.33 4.47
N GLY A 283 -5.11 13.88 5.68
CA GLY A 283 -5.51 13.22 6.91
C GLY A 283 -6.37 14.13 7.78
N CYS A 284 -6.85 13.63 8.91
CA CYS A 284 -7.58 14.44 9.89
C CYS A 284 -6.86 14.37 11.23
N LEU A 285 -6.69 15.52 11.88
CA LEU A 285 -6.29 15.58 13.29
C LEU A 285 -7.54 15.92 14.09
N GLN A 286 -7.75 15.17 15.17
CA GLN A 286 -8.76 15.49 16.16
C GLN A 286 -8.08 16.27 17.29
N SER A 287 -8.48 17.53 17.47
CA SER A 287 -7.98 18.38 18.56
C SER A 287 -9.04 18.43 19.66
N ASP A 288 -8.83 17.65 20.71
CA ASP A 288 -9.72 17.63 21.88
C ASP A 288 -9.23 18.63 22.93
N VAL A 289 -10.05 19.63 23.24
CA VAL A 289 -9.75 20.60 24.30
C VAL A 289 -10.45 20.18 25.59
N TRP A 290 -9.65 19.85 26.60
CA TRP A 290 -10.12 19.40 27.91
C TRP A 290 -10.12 20.54 28.93
N CYS A 291 -11.22 20.74 29.63
CA CYS A 291 -11.23 21.59 30.82
C CYS A 291 -10.59 20.83 31.98
N VAL A 292 -9.47 21.33 32.50
CA VAL A 292 -8.81 20.73 33.68
C VAL A 292 -9.70 20.81 34.92
N TYR A 293 -10.48 21.88 35.08
CA TYR A 293 -11.31 22.12 36.26
C TYR A 293 -12.58 21.26 36.31
N HIS A 294 -13.24 21.08 35.15
CA HIS A 294 -14.52 20.36 35.09
C HIS A 294 -14.38 18.90 34.61
N ASN A 295 -13.16 18.44 34.31
CA ASN A 295 -12.84 17.11 33.76
C ASN A 295 -13.79 16.66 32.63
N ARG A 296 -14.11 17.59 31.72
CA ARG A 296 -14.98 17.37 30.57
C ARG A 296 -14.33 17.95 29.31
N SER A 297 -14.51 17.26 28.19
CA SER A 297 -14.19 17.78 26.86
C SER A 297 -15.14 18.93 26.55
N ILE A 298 -14.59 20.10 26.22
CA ILE A 298 -15.39 21.31 25.95
C ILE A 298 -15.80 21.32 24.47
N LEU A 299 -14.89 20.95 23.56
CA LEU A 299 -15.07 20.94 22.11
C LEU A 299 -14.16 19.88 21.47
N GLY A 300 -14.74 18.97 20.69
CA GLY A 300 -14.03 18.10 19.76
C GLY A 300 -14.22 18.62 18.35
N HIS A 301 -13.22 19.33 17.80
CA HIS A 301 -13.22 19.70 16.40
C HIS A 301 -12.36 18.71 15.61
N ILE A 302 -12.98 18.07 14.61
CA ILE A 302 -12.27 17.30 13.61
C ILE A 302 -11.82 18.29 12.53
N PHE A 303 -10.52 18.52 12.45
CA PHE A 303 -9.94 19.33 11.41
C PHE A 303 -9.43 18.41 10.31
N GLY A 304 -9.95 18.57 9.10
CA GLY A 304 -9.33 18.00 7.90
C GLY A 304 -8.07 18.79 7.58
N PHE A 305 -6.93 18.11 7.51
CA PHE A 305 -5.68 18.73 7.08
C PHE A 305 -5.37 18.27 5.67
N ASN A 306 -5.48 19.22 4.73
CA ASN A 306 -4.65 19.15 3.55
C ASN A 306 -3.26 19.67 3.97
N PHE A 307 -2.19 18.96 3.65
CA PHE A 307 -0.83 19.35 4.04
C PHE A 307 -0.44 20.78 3.56
N GLY A 308 -1.26 21.40 2.71
CA GLY A 308 -1.24 22.79 2.22
C GLY A 308 -1.46 23.94 3.22
N SER A 309 -2.39 23.83 4.18
CA SER A 309 -3.18 25.03 4.48
C SER A 309 -2.93 25.79 5.79
N TRP A 310 -2.09 25.35 6.73
CA TRP A 310 -1.86 26.11 7.99
C TRP A 310 -0.40 26.07 8.47
N CYS A 311 0.42 26.99 7.96
CA CYS A 311 1.57 27.53 8.70
C CYS A 311 1.16 28.89 9.30
N LEU A 312 0.41 28.86 10.41
CA LEU A 312 0.21 30.02 11.26
C LEU A 312 0.58 29.65 12.70
N TRP A 313 1.84 29.93 13.02
CA TRP A 313 2.44 30.20 14.33
C TRP A 313 1.65 29.76 15.56
N TYR A 314 2.16 28.76 16.29
CA TYR A 314 2.21 28.82 17.76
C TYR A 314 3.47 28.11 18.27
N ARG A 315 4.26 28.86 19.05
CA ARG A 315 5.44 28.37 19.77
C ARG A 315 5.04 27.25 20.74
N HIS A 316 5.65 26.08 20.58
CA HIS A 316 6.29 25.23 21.60
C HIS A 316 6.16 23.75 21.23
N THR A 317 7.32 23.08 21.19
CA THR A 317 7.55 21.62 21.11
C THR A 317 7.06 20.89 19.85
N TRP A 318 8.02 20.56 18.99
CA TRP A 318 7.85 19.61 17.89
C TRP A 318 7.81 18.19 18.43
N VAL A 319 6.73 17.47 18.10
CA VAL A 319 6.78 16.02 17.95
C VAL A 319 6.03 15.66 16.66
N THR A 320 6.73 15.62 15.55
CA THR A 320 6.21 15.05 14.29
C THR A 320 6.20 13.53 14.41
N HIS A 321 5.07 12.93 14.80
CA HIS A 321 4.86 11.50 14.58
C HIS A 321 4.41 11.30 13.14
N PHE A 322 5.30 10.68 12.35
CA PHE A 322 5.03 10.23 10.99
C PHE A 322 4.04 9.06 11.04
N PHE A 323 2.75 9.30 10.82
CA PHE A 323 1.78 8.23 10.58
C PHE A 323 1.62 8.02 9.08
N ALA A 324 2.60 7.36 8.46
CA ALA A 324 2.33 6.68 7.20
C ALA A 324 1.36 5.54 7.52
N ARG A 325 0.12 5.62 7.03
CA ARG A 325 -0.88 4.57 7.14
C ARG A 325 -0.49 3.40 6.22
N LEU A 326 0.54 2.66 6.59
CA LEU A 326 0.84 1.36 5.97
C LEU A 326 -0.13 0.32 6.56
N PRO A 327 -0.81 -0.49 5.72
CA PRO A 327 -1.74 -1.49 6.21
C PRO A 327 -0.94 -2.65 6.81
N GLY A 328 -0.96 -2.77 8.14
CA GLY A 328 -0.53 -3.98 8.84
C GLY A 328 0.44 -3.70 9.99
N LYS A 329 0.01 -4.14 11.18
CA LYS A 329 0.71 -4.14 12.48
C LYS A 329 0.55 -2.86 13.31
N ILE A 330 -0.48 -2.88 14.15
CA ILE A 330 -0.53 -2.09 15.38
C ILE A 330 0.46 -2.75 16.35
N TYR A 331 1.64 -2.15 16.55
CA TYR A 331 2.45 -2.42 17.74
C TYR A 331 2.08 -1.39 18.80
N GLN A 332 1.55 -1.87 19.92
CA GLN A 332 1.37 -1.08 21.13
C GLN A 332 2.74 -1.01 21.85
N SER A 333 3.44 0.11 21.73
CA SER A 333 4.57 0.41 22.62
C SER A 333 4.05 1.25 23.78
N ARG A 334 3.86 0.59 24.94
CA ARG A 334 3.70 1.23 26.23
C ARG A 334 5.09 1.68 26.69
N ILE A 335 5.36 2.99 26.71
CA ILE A 335 6.55 3.52 27.37
C ILE A 335 6.09 4.20 28.65
N SER A 336 6.31 3.49 29.77
CA SER A 336 6.35 4.06 31.10
C SER A 336 7.53 5.03 31.19
N ARG A 337 7.26 6.24 31.68
CA ARG A 337 8.26 7.25 32.01
C ARG A 337 9.23 6.70 33.06
N PHE A 338 10.52 6.93 32.86
CA PHE A 338 11.40 7.35 33.94
C PHE A 338 11.78 8.80 33.66
#